data_AF-A0A3P8W504-F1
#
_entry.id   AF-A0A3P8W504-F1
#
_cell.length_a   1.000
_cell.length_b   1.000
_cell.length_c   1.000
_cell.angle_alpha   90.00
_cell.angle_beta   90.00
_cell.angle_gamma   90.00
#
_symmetry.space_group_name_H-M   'P 1'
#
loop_
_entity.id
_entity.type
_entity.pdbx_description
1 polymer ?
#
loop_
_entity_poly.entity_id
_entity_poly.type
_entity_poly.pdbx_seq_one_letter_code
_entity_poly.pdbx_strand_id
1 'polypeptide(L)' 'MKLDDQIHGVRLSFLLCLLKFLRLFIKWWCDVTLLTPENVKSVLVNSSAATVVEFYAAWCGHCIAFSPIYKSLLTSVSYW' A
#
# COMPACT_ATOMS: atom_id res chain seq x y z
N MET A 1 -35.71 28.54 6.75
CA MET A 1 -37.07 28.06 7.04
C MET A 1 -37.20 26.74 6.31
N LYS A 2 -37.34 25.59 6.93
CA LYS A 2 -37.65 25.19 8.31
C LYS A 2 -37.20 23.73 8.43
N LEU A 3 -37.24 23.21 9.65
CA LEU A 3 -37.09 21.81 10.06
C LEU A 3 -37.82 20.84 9.09
N ASP A 4 -37.16 20.52 7.98
CA ASP A 4 -37.40 19.43 7.04
C ASP A 4 -36.06 19.18 6.29
N ASP A 5 -35.19 18.27 6.70
CA ASP A 5 -35.23 17.38 7.84
C ASP A 5 -33.82 16.83 8.02
N GLN A 6 -33.44 16.61 9.27
CA GLN A 6 -32.13 16.12 9.75
C GLN A 6 -31.69 14.74 9.18
N ILE A 7 -32.36 14.22 8.15
CA ILE A 7 -32.13 12.95 7.46
C ILE A 7 -31.18 13.11 6.26
N HIS A 8 -31.14 14.27 5.61
CA HIS A 8 -30.27 14.51 4.44
C HIS A 8 -28.81 14.88 4.82
N GLY A 9 -28.62 15.51 5.97
CA GLY A 9 -27.27 15.83 6.51
C GLY A 9 -26.55 14.62 7.09
N VAL A 10 -27.29 13.67 7.68
CA VAL A 10 -26.72 12.42 8.22
C VAL A 10 -26.39 11.45 7.08
N ARG A 11 -27.21 11.37 6.02
CA ARG A 11 -26.94 10.53 4.84
C ARG A 11 -25.63 10.91 4.15
N LEU A 12 -25.41 12.20 3.89
CA LEU A 12 -24.17 12.66 3.25
C LEU A 12 -22.96 12.48 4.17
N SER A 13 -23.11 12.74 5.48
CA SER A 13 -22.03 12.58 6.46
C SER A 13 -21.66 11.10 6.70
N PHE A 14 -22.65 10.19 6.76
CA PHE A 14 -22.43 8.74 6.84
C PHE A 14 -21.83 8.20 5.53
N LEU A 15 -22.31 8.63 4.36
CA LEU A 15 -21.71 8.26 3.07
C LEU A 15 -20.26 8.75 2.97
N LEU A 16 -19.94 9.98 3.39
CA LEU A 16 -18.56 10.47 3.42
C LEU A 16 -17.70 9.72 4.44
N CYS A 17 -18.27 9.31 5.58
CA CYS A 17 -17.59 8.46 6.57
C CYS A 17 -17.33 7.05 6.03
N LEU A 18 -18.32 6.42 5.39
CA LEU A 18 -18.20 5.11 4.74
C LEU A 18 -17.21 5.15 3.57
N LEU A 19 -17.20 6.22 2.77
CA LEU A 19 -16.19 6.45 1.72
C LEU A 19 -14.79 6.65 2.31
N LYS A 20 -14.66 7.37 3.43
CA LYS A 20 -13.39 7.46 4.17
C LYS A 20 -12.96 6.09 4.72
N PHE A 21 -13.88 5.31 5.26
CA PHE A 21 -13.62 3.96 5.77
C PHE A 21 -13.20 3.00 4.64
N LEU A 22 -13.89 3.05 3.50
CA LEU A 22 -13.51 2.32 2.28
C LEU A 22 -12.12 2.71 1.78
N ARG A 23 -11.78 4.00 1.78
CA ARG A 23 -10.42 4.47 1.44
C ARG A 23 -9.36 3.97 2.41
N LEU A 24 -9.69 3.82 3.70
CA LEU A 24 -8.78 3.22 4.69
C LEU A 24 -8.60 1.71 4.45
N PHE A 25 -9.65 1.01 4.03
CA PHE A 25 -9.57 -0.41 3.63
C PHE A 25 -8.74 -0.63 2.36
N ILE A 26 -8.75 0.29 1.39
CA ILE A 26 -7.95 0.16 0.15
C ILE A 26 -6.45 0.34 0.40
N LYS A 27 -6.04 1.00 1.49
CA LYS A 27 -4.62 1.18 1.87
C LYS A 27 -3.95 -0.12 2.34
N TRP A 28 -4.72 -1.20 2.56
CA TRP A 28 -4.24 -2.46 3.14
C TRP A 28 -3.66 -3.48 2.14
N TRP A 29 -3.38 -3.12 0.89
CA TRP A 29 -2.90 -4.09 -0.10
C TRP A 29 -1.42 -3.91 -0.47
N CYS A 30 -0.61 -4.85 0.03
CA CYS A 30 0.81 -5.11 -0.25
C CYS A 30 1.78 -3.98 0.12
N ASP A 31 2.44 -4.14 1.27
CA ASP A 31 3.54 -3.26 1.69
C ASP A 31 4.82 -3.62 0.92
N VAL A 32 5.04 -2.95 -0.22
CA VAL A 32 6.32 -2.96 -0.94
C VAL A 32 6.89 -1.55 -0.87
N THR A 33 8.04 -1.40 -0.24
CA THR A 33 8.73 -0.11 -0.18
C THR A 33 9.53 0.11 -1.46
N LEU A 34 9.17 1.14 -2.23
CA LEU A 34 9.92 1.52 -3.42
C LEU A 34 11.23 2.20 -3.01
N LEU A 35 12.34 1.62 -3.45
CA LEU A 35 13.67 2.17 -3.21
C LEU A 35 13.98 3.27 -4.22
N THR A 36 14.39 4.43 -3.71
CA THR A 36 14.90 5.57 -4.47
C THR A 36 16.31 5.91 -3.98
N PRO A 37 17.14 6.60 -4.78
CA PRO A 37 18.50 6.95 -4.37
C PRO A 37 18.59 7.64 -3.01
N GLU A 38 17.55 8.38 -2.62
CA GLU A 38 17.47 9.13 -1.37
C GLU A 38 17.17 8.22 -0.16
N ASN A 39 16.46 7.10 -0.35
CA ASN A 39 16.00 6.23 0.73
C ASN A 39 16.79 4.91 0.85
N VAL A 40 17.53 4.51 -0.20
CA VAL A 40 18.30 3.26 -0.21
C VAL A 40 19.27 3.16 0.95
N LYS A 41 19.94 4.27 1.28
CA LYS A 41 20.92 4.29 2.37
C LYS A 41 20.27 4.08 3.74
N SER A 42 19.13 4.73 4.01
CA SER A 42 18.45 4.58 5.30
C SER A 42 17.81 3.20 5.45
N VAL A 43 17.23 2.66 4.38
CA VAL A 43 16.54 1.37 4.39
C VAL A 43 17.51 0.18 4.47
N LEU A 44 18.63 0.22 3.74
CA LEU A 44 19.54 -0.94 3.66
C LEU A 44 20.71 -0.90 4.65
N VAL A 45 21.27 0.29 4.90
CA VAL A 45 22.53 0.41 5.66
C VAL A 45 22.28 0.65 7.15
N ASN A 46 21.20 1.34 7.50
CA ASN A 46 20.89 1.72 8.88
C ASN A 46 19.76 0.88 9.50
N SER A 47 19.56 -0.34 9.00
CA SER A 47 18.52 -1.26 9.48
C SER A 47 19.13 -2.41 10.25
N SER A 48 18.49 -2.80 11.36
CA SER A 48 18.82 -4.00 12.11
C SER A 48 18.18 -5.27 11.56
N ALA A 49 17.29 -5.14 10.57
CA ALA A 49 16.56 -6.24 9.95
C ALA A 49 17.19 -6.66 8.62
N ALA A 50 17.25 -7.97 8.37
CA ALA A 50 17.62 -8.50 7.06
C ALA A 50 16.55 -8.11 6.03
N THR A 51 16.96 -7.48 4.93
CA THR A 51 16.05 -6.97 3.90
C THR A 51 16.35 -7.66 2.57
N VAL A 52 15.31 -8.18 1.91
CA VAL A 52 15.39 -8.71 0.54
C VAL A 52 15.02 -7.58 -0.42
N VAL A 53 15.86 -7.36 -1.44
CA VAL A 53 15.69 -6.28 -2.42
C VAL A 53 15.71 -6.85 -3.83
N GLU A 54 14.70 -6.51 -4.63
CA GLU A 54 14.68 -6.77 -6.06
C GLU A 54 15.10 -5.50 -6.83
N PHE A 55 16.28 -5.53 -7.45
CA PHE A 55 16.66 -4.52 -8.44
C PHE A 55 16.14 -4.95 -9.81
N TYR A 56 15.21 -4.19 -10.37
CA TYR A 56 14.57 -4.52 -11.65
C TYR A 56 14.53 -3.32 -12.60
N ALA A 57 14.29 -3.62 -13.88
CA ALA A 57 13.99 -2.60 -14.89
C ALA A 57 12.57 -2.82 -15.44
N ALA A 58 11.78 -1.75 -15.52
CA ALA A 58 10.38 -1.82 -15.93
C ALA A 58 10.16 -2.29 -17.38
N TRP A 59 11.20 -2.22 -18.22
CA TRP A 59 11.17 -2.67 -19.62
C TRP A 59 11.71 -4.08 -19.83
N CYS A 60 12.26 -4.70 -18.79
CA CYS A 60 12.86 -6.03 -18.89
C CYS A 60 11.78 -7.11 -18.79
N GLY A 61 11.60 -7.88 -19.87
CA GLY A 61 10.61 -8.97 -19.91
C GLY A 61 10.79 -10.02 -18.82
N HIS A 62 12.04 -10.37 -18.46
CA HIS A 62 12.31 -11.32 -17.38
C HIS A 62 11.89 -10.79 -16.00
N CYS A 63 12.11 -9.49 -15.74
CA CYS A 63 11.68 -8.86 -14.49
C CYS A 63 10.15 -8.82 -14.38
N ILE A 64 9.46 -8.50 -15.48
CA ILE A 64 8.00 -8.50 -15.52
C ILE A 64 7.46 -9.91 -15.22
N ALA A 65 8.06 -10.94 -15.82
CA ALA A 65 7.70 -12.33 -15.55
C ALA A 65 8.00 -12.77 -14.10
N PHE A 66 9.03 -12.20 -13.47
CA PHE A 66 9.43 -12.52 -12.09
C PHE A 66 8.62 -11.77 -11.01
N SER A 67 8.06 -10.59 -11.32
CA SER A 67 7.25 -9.80 -10.39
C SER A 67 6.18 -10.58 -9.60
N PRO A 68 5.37 -11.50 -10.19
CA PRO A 68 4.41 -12.29 -9.41
C PRO A 68 5.08 -13.26 -8.41
N ILE A 69 6.26 -13.78 -8.74
CA ILE A 69 7.02 -14.69 -7.87
C ILE A 69 7.55 -13.91 -6.66
N TYR A 70 8.09 -12.72 -6.88
CA TYR A 70 8.57 -11.85 -5.81
C TYR A 70 7.44 -11.47 -4.83
N LYS A 71 6.25 -11.14 -5.34
CA LYS A 71 5.07 -10.85 -4.49
C LYS A 71 4.62 -12.07 -3.67
N SER A 72 4.69 -13.27 -4.26
CA SER A 72 4.41 -14.51 -3.53
C SER A 72 5.42 -14.74 -2.41
N LEU A 73 6.71 -14.51 -2.68
CA LEU A 73 7.77 -14.64 -1.68
C LEU A 73 7.51 -13.71 -0.48
N LEU A 74 7.20 -12.44 -0.73
CA LEU A 74 6.89 -11.47 0.34
C LEU A 74 5.73 -11.93 1.24
N THR A 75 4.71 -12.55 0.64
CA THR A 75 3.60 -13.13 1.41
C THR A 75 4.07 -14.30 2.26
N SER A 76 4.91 -15.18 1.71
CA SER A 76 5.44 -16.35 2.40
C SER A 76 6.44 -16.04 3.51
N VAL A 77 7.14 -14.91 3.46
CA VAL A 77 8.13 -14.50 4.48
C VAL A 77 7.58 -13.47 5.47
N SER A 78 6.30 -13.15 5.40
CA SER A 78 5.68 -12.11 6.24
C SER A 78 5.69 -12.39 7.75
N TYR A 79 5.92 -13.63 8.17
CA TYR A 79 5.99 -14.04 9.58
C TYR A 79 7.43 -14.22 10.10
N TRP A 80 8.44 -13.92 9.28
CA TRP A 80 9.85 -13.94 9.65
C TRP A 80 10.26 -12.63 10.32
#